data_AF-A0A2V7G787-F1
#
_entry.id   AF-A0A2V7G787-F1
#
_cell.length_a   1.000
_cell.length_b   1.000
_cell.length_c   1.000
_cell.angle_alpha   90.00
_cell.angle_beta   90.00
_cell.angle_gamma   90.00
#
_symmetry.space_group_name_H-M   'P 1'
#
loop_
_entity.id
_entity.type
_entity.pdbx_description
1 polymer ?
#
loop_
_entity_poly.entity_id
_entity_poly.type
_entity_poly.pdbx_seq_one_letter_code
_entity_poly.pdbx_strand_id
1 'polypeptide(L)'
;MSVRSIFSLPIALFLGLFIHLDWHLARHEHDGRSLGWDAHWLLAIPIFALAARRIARRWPPPDNPWRPAALTVALGILLGQVIEPLGEIIHYQATLADELEPARLTAFALFTATGLVTMGLTLWALAPRPSSGPC
;
A
#
# COMPACT_ATOMS: atom_id res chain seq x y z
N MET A 1 12.15 7.86 27.90
CA MET A 1 11.33 7.86 26.67
C MET A 1 11.36 6.46 26.09
N SER A 2 10.21 5.78 25.96
CA SER A 2 10.15 4.49 25.27
C SER A 2 10.35 4.76 23.77
N VAL A 3 11.43 4.26 23.19
CA VAL A 3 11.66 4.35 21.75
C VAL A 3 10.68 3.40 21.07
N ARG A 4 9.48 3.89 20.75
CA ARG A 4 8.56 3.14 19.92
C ARG A 4 9.20 3.00 18.54
N SER A 5 9.43 1.75 18.12
CA SER A 5 9.87 1.47 16.76
C SER A 5 8.94 2.18 15.77
N ILE A 6 9.51 2.86 14.78
CA ILE A 6 8.79 3.50 13.67
C ILE A 6 8.29 2.47 12.64
N PHE A 7 8.56 1.20 12.88
CA PHE A 7 8.30 0.11 11.97
C PHE A 7 7.21 -0.83 12.50
N SER A 8 6.37 -1.32 11.59
CA SER A 8 5.42 -2.40 11.86
C SER A 8 5.42 -3.40 10.69
N LEU A 9 6.13 -4.51 10.89
CA LEU A 9 6.20 -5.62 9.94
C LEU A 9 4.81 -6.11 9.49
N PRO A 10 3.80 -6.31 10.38
CA PRO A 10 2.49 -6.77 9.95
C PRO A 10 1.79 -5.81 8.98
N ILE A 11 1.93 -4.49 9.19
CA ILE A 11 1.27 -3.50 8.30
C ILE A 11 2.02 -3.44 6.96
N ALA A 12 3.36 -3.55 6.97
CA ALA A 12 4.16 -3.59 5.75
C ALA A 12 3.85 -4.84 4.92
N LEU A 13 3.77 -6.03 5.55
CA LEU A 13 3.38 -7.28 4.90
C LEU A 13 1.94 -7.21 4.36
N PHE A 14 1.01 -6.63 5.13
CA PHE A 14 -0.37 -6.43 4.69
C PHE A 14 -0.43 -5.57 3.43
N LEU A 15 0.24 -4.42 3.41
CA LEU A 15 0.28 -3.58 2.20
C LEU A 15 0.98 -4.29 1.04
N GLY A 16 2.12 -4.94 1.28
CA GLY A 16 2.84 -5.67 0.24
C GLY A 16 2.01 -6.77 -0.40
N LEU A 17 1.30 -7.56 0.41
CA LEU A 17 0.38 -8.58 -0.07
C LEU A 17 -0.67 -8.00 -1.02
N PHE A 18 -1.35 -6.93 -0.62
CA PHE A 18 -2.43 -6.38 -1.44
C PHE A 18 -1.95 -5.62 -2.68
N ILE A 19 -0.81 -4.93 -2.60
CA ILE A 19 -0.15 -4.33 -3.77
C ILE A 19 0.21 -5.44 -4.78
N HIS A 20 0.68 -6.58 -4.29
CA HIS A 20 1.05 -7.71 -5.13
C HIS A 20 -0.16 -8.46 -5.70
N LEU A 21 -1.23 -8.62 -4.91
CA LEU A 21 -2.49 -9.21 -5.39
C LEU A 21 -3.11 -8.37 -6.51
N ASP A 22 -3.14 -7.04 -6.35
CA ASP A 22 -3.67 -6.13 -7.38
C ASP A 22 -2.89 -6.25 -8.70
N TRP A 23 -1.57 -6.37 -8.60
CA TRP A 23 -0.67 -6.60 -9.73
C TRP A 23 -0.94 -7.91 -10.48
N HIS A 24 -1.30 -8.99 -9.78
CA HIS A 24 -1.73 -10.25 -10.42
C HIS A 24 -3.11 -10.14 -11.07
N LEU A 25 -4.03 -9.37 -10.49
CA LEU A 25 -5.35 -9.12 -11.10
C LEU A 25 -5.21 -8.41 -12.46
N ALA A 26 -4.17 -7.60 -12.63
CA ALA A 26 -3.88 -6.89 -13.88
C ALA A 26 -3.29 -7.77 -15.00
N ARG A 27 -2.81 -9.00 -14.70
CA ARG A 27 -2.24 -9.96 -15.66
C ARG A 27 -3.25 -10.48 -16.72
N HIS A 28 -4.50 -10.01 -16.66
CA HIS A 28 -5.65 -10.68 -17.24
C HIS A 28 -6.33 -9.93 -18.40
N GLU A 29 -5.81 -8.77 -18.83
CA GLU A 29 -6.34 -8.05 -20.01
C GLU A 29 -6.14 -8.82 -21.33
N HIS A 30 -5.22 -9.80 -21.40
CA HIS A 30 -4.98 -10.61 -22.60
C HIS A 30 -5.67 -11.99 -22.64
N ASP A 31 -6.03 -12.60 -21.50
CA ASP A 31 -6.47 -14.01 -21.42
C ASP A 31 -7.94 -14.23 -21.00
N GLY A 32 -8.74 -13.16 -20.83
CA GLY A 32 -10.19 -13.28 -20.56
C GLY A 32 -10.55 -13.87 -19.19
N ARG A 33 -9.59 -13.98 -18.27
CA ARG A 33 -9.75 -14.53 -16.91
C ARG A 33 -9.88 -13.46 -15.82
N SER A 34 -9.96 -12.18 -16.19
CA SER A 34 -10.38 -11.13 -15.26
C SER A 34 -11.74 -11.56 -14.71
N LEU A 35 -11.97 -11.40 -13.41
CA LEU A 35 -13.32 -11.49 -12.84
C LEU A 35 -14.27 -10.40 -13.41
N GLY A 36 -13.91 -9.76 -14.52
CA GLY A 36 -14.59 -8.65 -15.16
C GLY A 36 -14.44 -7.34 -14.40
N TRP A 37 -13.48 -7.25 -13.48
CA TRP A 37 -13.41 -6.14 -12.53
C TRP A 37 -12.30 -5.14 -12.84
N ASP A 38 -12.54 -4.31 -13.85
CA ASP A 38 -11.62 -3.25 -14.30
C ASP A 38 -11.31 -2.19 -13.23
N ALA A 39 -12.11 -2.16 -12.16
CA ALA A 39 -11.97 -1.22 -11.05
C ALA A 39 -11.37 -1.86 -9.79
N HIS A 40 -10.65 -2.99 -9.90
CA HIS A 40 -10.00 -3.66 -8.78
C HIS A 40 -9.06 -2.74 -7.99
N TRP A 41 -8.48 -1.72 -8.65
CA TRP A 41 -7.64 -0.71 -8.03
C TRP A 41 -8.35 0.09 -6.91
N LEU A 42 -9.69 0.14 -6.92
CA LEU A 42 -10.50 0.76 -5.85
C LEU A 42 -10.36 0.05 -4.50
N LEU A 43 -9.90 -1.21 -4.48
CA LEU A 43 -9.56 -1.91 -3.24
C LEU A 43 -8.48 -1.16 -2.44
N ALA A 44 -7.66 -0.34 -3.09
CA ALA A 44 -6.68 0.51 -2.42
C ALA A 44 -7.33 1.40 -1.35
N ILE A 45 -8.57 1.86 -1.56
CA ILE A 45 -9.27 2.74 -0.63
C ILE A 45 -9.43 2.10 0.76
N PRO A 46 -10.19 1.00 0.93
CA PRO A 46 -10.36 0.38 2.25
C PRO A 46 -9.03 -0.13 2.84
N ILE A 47 -8.10 -0.60 2.01
CA ILE A 47 -6.82 -1.17 2.43
C ILE A 47 -5.93 -0.09 3.05
N PHE A 48 -5.70 1.02 2.33
CA PHE A 48 -4.85 2.11 2.81
C PHE A 48 -5.52 2.91 3.93
N ALA A 49 -6.85 3.07 3.92
CA ALA A 49 -7.58 3.68 5.03
C ALA A 49 -7.41 2.85 6.33
N LEU A 50 -7.50 1.52 6.24
CA LEU A 50 -7.29 0.63 7.38
C LEU A 50 -5.84 0.72 7.90
N ALA A 51 -4.86 0.68 6.99
CA ALA A 51 -3.45 0.84 7.35
C ALA A 51 -3.20 2.19 8.03
N ALA A 52 -3.69 3.29 7.45
CA ALA A 52 -3.58 4.65 8.01
C ALA A 52 -4.20 4.74 9.40
N ARG A 53 -5.40 4.18 9.60
CA ARG A 53 -6.07 4.14 10.90
C ARG A 53 -5.28 3.34 11.94
N ARG A 54 -4.66 2.23 11.55
CA ARG A 54 -3.79 1.43 12.44
C ARG A 54 -2.52 2.20 12.82
N ILE A 55 -1.92 2.91 11.87
CA ILE A 55 -0.74 3.75 12.08
C ILE A 55 -1.07 4.92 13.01
N ALA A 56 -2.13 5.68 12.74
CA ALA A 56 -2.55 6.80 13.59
C ALA A 56 -2.82 6.38 15.05
N ARG A 57 -3.34 5.17 15.27
CA ARG A 57 -3.55 4.61 16.63
C ARG A 57 -2.26 4.20 17.33
N ARG A 58 -1.26 3.75 16.57
CA ARG A 58 0.00 3.22 17.12
C ARG A 58 1.02 4.33 17.38
N TRP A 59 0.99 5.39 16.57
CA TRP A 59 1.79 6.62 16.73
C TRP A 59 0.88 7.84 16.90
N PRO A 60 0.17 7.95 18.04
CA PRO A 60 -0.65 9.12 18.36
C PRO A 60 0.24 10.31 18.77
N PRO A 61 -0.29 11.54 18.77
CA PRO A 61 0.43 12.72 19.23
C PRO A 61 1.04 12.53 20.63
N PRO A 62 2.26 13.06 20.88
CA PRO A 62 3.04 13.96 20.03
C PRO A 62 3.81 13.26 18.89
N ASP A 63 3.72 11.94 18.75
CA ASP A 63 4.40 11.22 17.68
C ASP A 63 3.79 11.58 16.31
N ASN A 64 4.64 11.71 15.29
CA ASN A 64 4.22 12.01 13.92
C ASN A 64 3.95 10.71 13.14
N PRO A 65 2.68 10.38 12.78
CA PRO A 65 2.34 9.15 12.07
C PRO A 65 2.76 9.15 10.58
N TRP A 66 3.16 10.28 10.02
CA TRP A 66 3.56 10.38 8.61
C TRP A 66 4.86 9.63 8.30
N ARG A 67 5.83 9.66 9.21
CA ARG A 67 7.10 8.91 9.07
C ARG A 67 6.89 7.39 9.03
N PRO A 68 6.21 6.76 10.01
CA PRO A 68 5.92 5.33 9.96
C PRO A 68 5.02 4.98 8.77
N ALA A 69 4.11 5.86 8.33
CA ALA A 69 3.33 5.66 7.11
C ALA A 69 4.20 5.57 5.85
N ALA A 70 5.06 6.56 5.61
CA ALA A 70 5.96 6.57 4.46
C ALA A 70 6.86 5.32 4.44
N LEU A 71 7.44 4.96 5.59
CA LEU A 71 8.27 3.75 5.70
C LEU A 71 7.47 2.48 5.42
N THR A 72 6.25 2.38 5.95
CA THR A 72 5.39 1.20 5.77
C THR A 72 4.99 1.02 4.31
N VAL A 73 4.67 2.12 3.61
CA VAL A 73 4.37 2.08 2.17
C VAL A 73 5.61 1.68 1.37
N ALA A 74 6.76 2.29 1.63
CA ALA A 74 8.00 1.96 0.93
C ALA A 74 8.37 0.47 1.09
N LEU A 75 8.22 -0.08 2.29
CA LEU A 75 8.45 -1.50 2.55
C LEU A 75 7.40 -2.39 1.90
N GLY A 76 6.12 -1.99 1.91
CA GLY A 76 5.06 -2.71 1.22
C GLY A 76 5.34 -2.83 -0.29
N ILE A 77 5.74 -1.72 -0.93
CA ILE A 77 6.14 -1.72 -2.35
C ILE A 77 7.36 -2.61 -2.56
N LEU A 78 8.41 -2.48 -1.74
CA LEU A 78 9.62 -3.31 -1.86
C LEU A 78 9.29 -4.81 -1.74
N LEU A 79 8.43 -5.18 -0.79
CA LEU A 79 8.02 -6.56 -0.59
C LEU A 79 7.18 -7.08 -1.75
N GLY A 80 6.14 -6.35 -2.14
CA GLY A 80 5.15 -6.80 -3.12
C GLY A 80 5.59 -6.67 -4.58
N GLN A 81 6.55 -5.80 -4.90
CA GLN A 81 6.92 -5.47 -6.28
C GLN A 81 8.40 -5.67 -6.61
N VAL A 82 9.22 -6.03 -5.61
CA VAL A 82 10.63 -6.37 -5.86
C VAL A 82 10.92 -7.78 -5.37
N ILE A 83 10.69 -8.04 -4.09
CA ILE A 83 11.07 -9.34 -3.50
C ILE A 83 10.21 -10.47 -4.05
N GLU A 84 8.90 -10.27 -4.10
CA GLU A 84 7.96 -11.29 -4.60
C GLU A 84 8.21 -11.60 -6.09
N PRO A 85 8.26 -10.61 -7.02
CA PRO A 85 8.49 -10.91 -8.43
C PRO A 85 9.86 -11.54 -8.72
N LEU A 86 10.91 -11.16 -7.97
CA LEU A 86 12.20 -11.84 -8.05
C LEU A 86 12.09 -13.31 -7.63
N GLY A 87 11.29 -13.60 -6.60
CA GLY A 87 10.94 -14.96 -6.21
C GLY A 87 10.24 -15.72 -7.34
N GLU A 88 9.28 -15.10 -8.02
CA GLU A 88 8.59 -15.71 -9.16
C GLU A 88 9.52 -15.99 -10.35
N ILE A 89 10.41 -15.05 -10.69
CA ILE A 89 11.42 -15.23 -11.76
C ILE A 89 12.33 -16.43 -11.43
N ILE A 90 12.80 -16.53 -10.19
CA ILE A 90 13.71 -17.60 -9.76
C ILE A 90 12.98 -18.95 -9.68
N HIS A 91 11.75 -18.98 -9.17
CA HIS A 91 11.05 -20.22 -8.83
C HIS A 91 10.18 -20.76 -9.99
N TYR A 92 9.51 -19.87 -10.73
CA TYR A 92 8.56 -20.23 -11.79
C TYR A 92 9.10 -19.97 -13.21
N GLN A 93 10.36 -19.53 -13.36
CA GLN A 93 10.97 -19.17 -14.64
C GLN A 93 10.18 -18.09 -15.41
N ALA A 94 9.48 -17.21 -14.67
CA ALA A 94 8.83 -16.05 -15.26
C ALA A 94 9.86 -15.13 -15.94
N THR A 95 9.48 -14.47 -17.03
CA THR A 95 10.38 -13.51 -17.69
C THR A 95 10.16 -12.11 -17.13
N LEU A 96 11.25 -11.32 -17.09
CA LEU A 96 11.15 -9.90 -16.71
C LEU A 96 10.22 -9.12 -17.66
N ALA A 97 10.07 -9.57 -18.91
CA ALA A 97 9.17 -8.95 -19.88
C ALA A 97 7.70 -9.10 -19.46
N ASP A 98 7.32 -10.28 -18.94
CA ASP A 98 5.98 -10.51 -18.40
C ASP A 98 5.73 -9.64 -17.15
N GLU A 99 6.75 -9.44 -16.31
CA GLU A 99 6.72 -8.56 -15.13
C GLU A 99 6.76 -7.06 -15.47
N LEU A 100 6.97 -6.65 -16.71
CA LEU A 100 7.00 -5.23 -17.09
C LEU A 100 5.91 -4.87 -18.09
N GLU A 101 4.87 -5.70 -18.16
CA GLU A 101 3.73 -5.45 -19.02
C GLU A 101 3.03 -4.12 -18.69
N PRO A 102 2.68 -3.28 -19.69
CA PRO A 102 2.09 -1.97 -19.46
C PRO A 102 0.80 -1.99 -18.62
N ALA A 103 -0.02 -3.03 -18.76
CA ALA A 103 -1.26 -3.19 -17.99
C ALA A 103 -0.96 -3.34 -16.49
N ARG A 104 0.02 -4.18 -16.14
CA ARG A 104 0.46 -4.40 -14.75
C ARG A 104 1.05 -3.11 -14.16
N LEU A 105 1.90 -2.42 -14.91
CA LEU A 105 2.46 -1.13 -14.51
C LEU A 105 1.37 -0.07 -14.26
N THR A 106 0.35 -0.04 -15.11
CA THR A 106 -0.79 0.87 -14.98
C THR A 106 -1.61 0.55 -13.72
N ALA A 107 -1.93 -0.72 -13.50
CA ALA A 107 -2.64 -1.16 -12.30
C ALA A 107 -1.87 -0.81 -11.02
N PHE A 108 -0.57 -1.13 -10.96
CA PHE A 108 0.29 -0.75 -9.85
C PHE A 108 0.28 0.76 -9.58
N ALA A 109 0.39 1.57 -10.64
CA ALA A 109 0.37 3.02 -10.51
C ALA A 109 -0.98 3.52 -9.97
N LEU A 110 -2.10 3.02 -10.50
CA LEU A 110 -3.44 3.40 -10.07
C LEU A 110 -3.72 2.98 -8.62
N PHE A 111 -3.42 1.74 -8.26
CA PHE A 111 -3.60 1.22 -6.90
C PHE A 111 -2.73 1.99 -5.90
N THR A 112 -1.46 2.21 -6.23
CA THR A 112 -0.53 2.93 -5.34
C THR A 112 -0.90 4.39 -5.18
N ALA A 113 -1.23 5.10 -6.27
CA ALA A 113 -1.63 6.51 -6.21
C ALA A 113 -2.93 6.68 -5.40
N THR A 114 -3.93 5.84 -5.67
CA THR A 114 -5.21 5.84 -4.93
C THR A 114 -4.98 5.54 -3.45
N GLY A 115 -4.13 4.57 -3.15
CA GLY A 115 -3.75 4.21 -1.79
C GLY A 115 -3.05 5.35 -1.05
N LEU A 116 -2.06 5.99 -1.68
CA LEU A 116 -1.32 7.13 -1.12
C LEU A 116 -2.24 8.30 -0.78
N VAL A 117 -3.12 8.67 -1.72
CA VAL A 117 -4.13 9.73 -1.50
C VAL A 117 -5.05 9.35 -0.35
N THR A 118 -5.56 8.12 -0.33
CA THR A 118 -6.46 7.65 0.73
C THR A 118 -5.78 7.64 2.10
N MET A 119 -4.54 7.16 2.17
CA MET A 119 -3.76 7.16 3.41
C MET A 119 -3.52 8.58 3.91
N GLY A 120 -3.10 9.49 3.02
CA GLY A 120 -2.88 10.90 3.37
C GLY A 120 -4.14 11.57 3.90
N LEU A 121 -5.28 11.41 3.21
CA LEU A 121 -6.57 11.94 3.66
C LEU A 121 -7.01 11.34 4.99
N THR A 122 -6.82 10.04 5.19
CA THR A 122 -7.19 9.37 6.45
C THR A 122 -6.33 9.85 7.61
N LEU A 123 -5.01 9.97 7.43
CA LEU A 123 -4.11 10.50 8.46
C LEU A 123 -4.44 11.96 8.79
N TRP A 124 -4.74 12.77 7.77
CA TRP A 124 -5.17 14.16 7.96
C TRP A 124 -6.49 14.26 8.72
N ALA A 125 -7.49 13.44 8.36
CA ALA A 125 -8.78 13.41 9.03
C ALA A 125 -8.70 12.94 10.50
N LEU A 126 -7.71 12.11 10.82
CA LEU A 126 -7.44 11.62 12.17
C LEU A 126 -6.48 12.52 12.97
N ALA A 127 -5.91 13.55 12.35
CA ALA A 127 -5.01 14.47 13.04
C ALA A 127 -5.80 15.28 14.10
N PRO A 128 -5.25 15.47 15.30
CA PRO A 128 -5.88 16.32 16.30
C PRO A 128 -6.01 17.75 15.76
N ARG A 129 -7.18 18.36 15.97
CA ARG A 129 -7.35 19.78 15.72
C ARG A 129 -6.80 20.56 16.93
N PRO A 130 -6.09 21.68 16.72
CA PRO A 130 -5.75 22.56 17.82
C PRO A 130 -7.05 22.99 18.49
N SER A 131 -7.16 22.77 19.80
CA SER A 131 -8.29 23.28 20.57
C SER A 131 -8.17 24.80 20.58
N SER A 132 -9.06 25.50 19.88
CA SER A 132 -9.30 26.93 20.09
C SER A 132 -9.88 27.10 21.49
N GLY A 133 -9.02 27.11 22.50
CA GLY A 133 -9.40 27.48 23.86
C GLY A 133 -9.72 28.97 23.90
N PRO A 134 -10.85 29.39 24.51
CA PRO A 134 -11.10 30.80 24.74
C PRO A 134 -10.06 31.33 25.74
N CYS A 135 -9.38 32.42 25.36
CA CYS A 135 -8.53 33.22 26.25
C CYS A 135 -9.35 33.87 27.37
#